data_AF-A0A517T8U8-F1
#
_entry.id   AF-A0A517T8U8-F1
#
_cell.length_a   1.000
_cell.length_b   1.000
_cell.length_c   1.000
_cell.angle_alpha   90.00
_cell.angle_beta   90.00
_cell.angle_gamma   90.00
#
_symmetry.space_group_name_H-M   'P 1'
#
loop_
_entity.id
_entity.type
_entity.pdbx_description
1 polymer ?
#
loop_
_entity_poly.entity_id
_entity_poly.type
_entity_poly.pdbx_seq_one_letter_code
_entity_poly.pdbx_strand_id
1 'polypeptide(L)'
;MSSSALWKLEQVELAGMSEPRLKDCSLTISTGRTAVVGASGSGKTSLLNLLVGFEKPDRGKITSTKPAANNSLHWVPPDDGLWTHVSVLEHLTLVHPQGNAGREACRELLKQFDLLELEAVRPHRLSRGERSRLAVARAIASESEILVMDEPLSHVDSARVDRYWSVLDEYLNEGNRSIVLATHEPSRVLRHCESVIGLSDGMICFEGAVNDLYRNPPDEQRAWLLGAANWFDADDAAVWFVHAEDVPHCVRPEQIQLVAENESRFEVESTQSTGSVAITELCDTQSKRRRRCYHLSVGERLEKGLRVSLKLLALVMLCLGAAGCETAEHPQLEVSQERHIILPPVGAAIPAPRAITIGHDDERYVLDNAGRVLVYDAAGELLKQWSMPASENGNPEGICVLQDGSIVVADTHYYQLVFFDSNGEVLRTLGKNGEEPGQFIYPVAITTDDHGNLYVGEYGGNDRLQKFSADGEFLWEAGQPGTGEGEFQRPSGIIWRDGKLYVADAFNSRIQVFSDDGDYLGTLDSPDGHELRYPYELRNGPDNLIYVIEYAAGRVSLLDIDGGTQAVYGSSGYKSGQFKTPWGLAVDSRGVIWVADTGNHRIVELVR
;
A
#
# COMPACT_ATOMS: atom_id res chain seq x y z
N MET A 1 12.12 -4.09 19.59
CA MET A 1 12.18 -3.30 20.85
C MET A 1 10.96 -3.67 21.68
N SER A 2 11.09 -3.97 22.97
CA SER A 2 9.92 -4.40 23.76
C SER A 2 8.96 -3.24 24.01
N SER A 3 7.70 -3.39 23.60
CA SER A 3 6.63 -2.42 23.85
C SER A 3 6.44 -2.20 25.36
N SER A 4 6.55 -0.96 25.84
CA SER A 4 6.24 -0.62 27.23
C SER A 4 4.78 -0.19 27.36
N ALA A 5 4.08 -0.68 28.39
CA ALA A 5 2.69 -0.29 28.65
C ALA A 5 2.61 1.22 28.99
N LEU A 6 1.77 1.98 28.27
CA LEU A 6 1.43 3.40 28.53
C LEU A 6 0.28 3.55 29.53
N TRP A 7 -0.77 2.75 29.35
CA TRP A 7 -1.92 2.68 30.25
C TRP A 7 -2.32 1.25 30.52
N LYS A 8 -2.69 0.98 31.77
CA LYS A 8 -3.32 -0.27 32.20
C LYS A 8 -4.66 0.05 32.85
N LEU A 9 -5.73 -0.49 32.29
CA LEU A 9 -7.10 -0.38 32.80
C LEU A 9 -7.46 -1.70 33.47
N GLU A 10 -7.99 -1.63 34.69
CA GLU A 10 -8.39 -2.79 35.49
C GLU A 10 -9.85 -2.59 35.92
N GLN A 11 -10.76 -3.34 35.29
CA GLN A 11 -12.21 -3.37 35.57
C GLN A 11 -12.86 -2.00 35.60
N VAL A 12 -12.54 -1.18 34.59
CA VAL A 12 -12.98 0.21 34.52
C VAL A 12 -14.45 0.30 34.12
N GLU A 13 -15.25 0.95 34.95
CA GLU A 13 -16.62 1.35 34.61
C GLU A 13 -16.75 2.88 34.63
N LEU A 14 -17.55 3.39 33.71
CA LEU A 14 -17.93 4.80 33.65
C LEU A 14 -19.44 4.90 33.49
N ALA A 15 -20.09 5.51 34.47
CA ALA A 15 -21.53 5.71 34.50
C ALA A 15 -21.98 6.68 33.38
N GLY A 16 -23.20 6.47 32.90
CA GLY A 16 -23.90 7.40 32.01
C GLY A 16 -25.29 7.71 32.57
N MET A 17 -26.04 8.57 31.88
CA MET A 17 -27.36 9.02 32.37
C MET A 17 -28.41 7.90 32.40
N SER A 18 -28.41 7.01 31.41
CA SER A 18 -29.37 5.90 31.30
C SER A 18 -28.69 4.53 31.33
N GLU A 19 -27.53 4.42 30.69
CA GLU A 19 -26.68 3.23 30.70
C GLU A 19 -25.21 3.62 30.94
N PRO A 20 -24.38 2.72 31.49
CA PRO A 20 -22.95 2.95 31.60
C PRO A 20 -22.32 3.19 30.22
N ARG A 21 -21.47 4.22 30.13
CA ARG A 21 -20.71 4.59 28.93
C ARG A 21 -19.53 3.64 28.68
N LEU A 22 -18.99 3.06 29.75
CA LEU A 22 -18.01 1.99 29.73
C LEU A 22 -18.36 0.96 30.80
N LYS A 23 -18.22 -0.31 30.46
CA LYS A 23 -18.65 -1.48 31.25
C LYS A 23 -17.45 -2.43 31.33
N ASP A 24 -16.99 -2.70 32.55
CA ASP A 24 -15.92 -3.66 32.91
C ASP A 24 -14.72 -3.68 31.93
N CYS A 25 -14.19 -2.51 31.60
CA CYS A 25 -13.10 -2.37 30.65
C CYS A 25 -11.75 -2.70 31.29
N SER A 26 -11.14 -3.81 30.86
CA SER A 26 -9.78 -4.21 31.26
C SER A 26 -8.91 -4.37 30.01
N LEU A 27 -7.86 -3.55 29.88
CA LEU A 27 -6.94 -3.58 28.73
C LEU A 27 -5.58 -2.98 29.08
N THR A 28 -4.58 -3.26 28.24
CA THR A 28 -3.27 -2.60 28.30
C THR A 28 -2.97 -1.92 26.97
N ILE A 29 -2.82 -0.59 26.99
CA ILE A 29 -2.36 0.19 25.83
C ILE A 29 -0.86 0.35 25.95
N SER A 30 -0.12 -0.11 24.94
CA SER A 30 1.33 0.01 24.87
C SER A 30 1.79 1.22 24.07
N THR A 31 3.06 1.58 24.20
CA THR A 31 3.72 2.53 23.30
C THR A 31 3.60 2.09 21.86
N GLY A 32 3.40 3.03 20.95
CA GLY A 32 3.16 2.78 19.54
C GLY A 32 1.90 3.49 19.06
N ARG A 33 1.27 2.94 18.02
CA ARG A 33 0.13 3.56 17.34
C ARG A 33 -1.12 2.71 17.52
N THR A 34 -2.04 3.17 18.38
CA THR A 34 -3.25 2.42 18.74
C THR A 34 -4.51 3.13 18.24
N ALA A 35 -5.34 2.41 17.49
CA ALA A 35 -6.68 2.86 17.12
C ALA A 35 -7.74 2.42 18.14
N VAL A 36 -8.75 3.24 18.36
CA VAL A 36 -9.98 2.89 19.06
C VAL A 36 -11.13 2.98 18.06
N VAL A 37 -11.72 1.85 17.71
CA VAL A 37 -12.79 1.74 16.69
C VAL A 37 -14.10 1.29 17.32
N GLY A 38 -15.20 1.58 16.65
CA GLY A 38 -16.54 1.19 17.09
C GLY A 38 -17.61 2.11 16.52
N ALA A 39 -18.86 1.67 16.59
CA ALA A 39 -20.00 2.45 16.15
C ALA A 39 -20.11 3.80 16.89
N SER A 40 -20.88 4.74 16.34
CA SER A 40 -21.21 5.96 17.07
C SER A 40 -21.91 5.61 18.39
N GLY A 41 -21.48 6.22 19.49
CA GLY A 41 -22.00 5.92 20.83
C GLY A 41 -21.37 4.70 21.54
N SER A 42 -20.42 3.98 20.93
CA SER A 42 -19.83 2.78 21.53
C SER A 42 -18.95 3.02 22.77
N GLY A 43 -18.61 4.27 23.07
CA GLY A 43 -17.77 4.64 24.22
C GLY A 43 -16.37 5.15 23.88
N LYS A 44 -16.01 5.32 22.59
CA LYS A 44 -14.65 5.78 22.16
C LYS A 44 -14.18 7.05 22.87
N THR A 45 -14.92 8.14 22.74
CA THR A 45 -14.61 9.43 23.40
C THR A 45 -14.54 9.29 24.92
N SER A 46 -15.41 8.45 25.51
CA SER A 46 -15.39 8.17 26.95
C SER A 46 -14.09 7.51 27.39
N LEU A 47 -13.61 6.52 26.62
CA LEU A 47 -12.33 5.87 26.88
C LEU A 47 -11.19 6.88 26.76
N LEU A 48 -11.14 7.67 25.69
CA LEU A 48 -10.09 8.67 25.51
C LEU A 48 -10.09 9.72 26.64
N ASN A 49 -11.27 10.21 27.06
CA ASN A 49 -11.41 11.14 28.19
C ASN A 49 -10.86 10.57 29.51
N LEU A 50 -11.00 9.27 29.74
CA LEU A 50 -10.39 8.59 30.88
C LEU A 50 -8.86 8.52 30.76
N LEU A 51 -8.32 8.24 29.56
CA LEU A 51 -6.87 8.14 29.34
C LEU A 51 -6.16 9.47 29.56
N VAL A 52 -6.76 10.58 29.12
CA VAL A 52 -6.22 11.93 29.29
C VAL A 52 -6.57 12.57 30.64
N GLY A 53 -7.49 11.95 31.41
CA GLY A 53 -7.86 12.38 32.76
C GLY A 53 -8.90 13.51 32.84
N PHE A 54 -9.65 13.78 31.76
CA PHE A 54 -10.82 14.67 31.80
C PHE A 54 -11.97 14.05 32.63
N GLU A 55 -12.06 12.72 32.60
CA GLU A 55 -13.01 11.96 33.41
C GLU A 55 -12.25 11.01 34.34
N LYS A 56 -12.92 10.55 35.40
CA LYS A 56 -12.39 9.52 36.31
C LYS A 56 -13.31 8.31 36.27
N PRO A 57 -12.76 7.10 36.40
CA PRO A 57 -13.59 5.90 36.46
C PRO A 57 -14.44 5.91 37.73
N ASP A 58 -15.70 5.49 37.64
CA ASP A 58 -16.58 5.30 38.80
C ASP A 58 -16.22 4.02 39.57
N ARG A 59 -15.71 3.01 38.84
CA ARG A 59 -15.14 1.78 39.38
C ARG A 59 -13.91 1.34 38.58
N GLY A 60 -13.06 0.53 39.20
CA GLY A 60 -11.81 0.08 38.61
C GLY A 60 -10.67 1.07 38.78
N LYS A 61 -9.57 0.81 38.10
CA LYS A 61 -8.34 1.61 38.21
C LYS A 61 -7.69 1.81 36.85
N ILE A 62 -7.15 3.01 36.64
CA ILE A 62 -6.28 3.34 35.50
C ILE A 62 -4.90 3.66 36.05
N THR A 63 -3.89 2.92 35.61
CA THR A 63 -2.49 3.19 35.91
C THR A 63 -1.82 3.68 34.63
N SER A 64 -1.10 4.80 34.69
CA SER A 64 -0.36 5.34 33.56
C SER A 64 1.13 5.40 33.90
N THR A 65 1.97 5.03 32.94
CA THR A 65 3.43 5.16 33.00
C THR A 65 3.92 6.41 32.27
N LYS A 66 3.01 7.27 31.81
CA LYS A 66 3.33 8.50 31.09
C LYS A 66 4.33 9.36 31.89
N PRO A 67 5.27 10.06 31.22
CA PRO A 67 6.19 10.95 31.92
C PRO A 67 5.43 11.98 32.76
N ALA A 68 5.95 12.27 33.96
CA ALA A 68 5.36 13.23 34.89
C ALA A 68 5.47 14.70 34.42
N ALA A 69 6.19 14.96 33.33
CA ALA A 69 6.30 16.29 32.75
C ALA A 69 4.92 16.82 32.29
N ASN A 70 4.64 18.10 32.53
CA ASN A 70 3.35 18.71 32.20
C ASN A 70 2.99 18.68 30.70
N ASN A 71 3.98 18.53 29.80
CA ASN A 71 3.78 18.54 28.35
C ASN A 71 3.93 17.15 27.72
N SER A 72 3.90 16.06 28.50
CA SER A 72 4.09 14.70 27.98
C SER A 72 2.94 14.19 27.12
N LEU A 73 1.76 14.82 27.20
CA LEU A 73 0.55 14.41 26.48
C LEU A 73 -0.18 15.61 25.87
N HIS A 74 -0.61 15.47 24.62
CA HIS A 74 -1.53 16.40 23.96
C HIS A 74 -2.86 15.71 23.63
N TRP A 75 -3.97 16.41 23.88
CA TRP A 75 -5.33 15.94 23.62
C TRP A 75 -5.99 16.75 22.51
N VAL A 76 -6.49 16.06 21.49
CA VAL A 76 -7.35 16.63 20.45
C VAL A 76 -8.77 16.09 20.66
N PRO A 77 -9.68 16.88 21.28
CA PRO A 77 -11.07 16.46 21.50
C PRO A 77 -11.86 16.46 20.18
N PRO A 78 -13.06 15.82 20.16
CA PRO A 78 -13.89 15.72 18.96
C PRO A 78 -14.42 17.06 18.43
N ASP A 79 -14.37 18.13 19.24
CA ASP A 79 -14.75 19.49 18.87
C ASP A 79 -13.55 20.37 18.50
N ASP A 80 -12.40 19.76 18.16
CA ASP A 80 -11.11 20.37 17.83
C ASP A 80 -10.42 21.10 19.01
N GLY A 81 -11.15 21.42 20.08
CA GLY A 81 -10.62 22.04 21.30
C GLY A 81 -9.98 23.41 21.07
N LEU A 82 -10.42 24.17 20.07
CA LEU A 82 -9.81 25.44 19.65
C LEU A 82 -10.27 26.62 20.51
N TRP A 83 -9.36 27.54 20.81
CA TRP A 83 -9.66 28.74 21.58
C TRP A 83 -10.23 29.85 20.68
N THR A 84 -11.47 30.24 20.95
CA THR A 84 -12.22 31.19 20.10
C THR A 84 -11.62 32.59 20.00
N HIS A 85 -10.79 32.98 20.97
CA HIS A 85 -10.25 34.33 21.12
C HIS A 85 -8.84 34.50 20.54
N VAL A 86 -8.16 33.41 20.17
CA VAL A 86 -6.79 33.45 19.63
C VAL A 86 -6.77 33.09 18.14
N SER A 87 -5.78 33.58 17.42
CA SER A 87 -5.56 33.35 16.00
C SER A 87 -4.95 31.97 15.71
N VAL A 88 -4.97 31.55 14.44
CA VAL A 88 -4.38 30.28 13.98
C VAL A 88 -2.93 30.13 14.42
N LEU A 89 -2.09 31.14 14.24
CA LEU A 89 -0.68 31.08 14.66
C LEU A 89 -0.54 31.02 16.18
N GLU A 90 -1.36 31.80 16.90
CA GLU A 90 -1.32 31.82 18.36
C GLU A 90 -1.65 30.43 18.96
N HIS A 91 -2.52 29.64 18.31
CA HIS A 91 -2.81 28.28 18.75
C HIS A 91 -1.54 27.42 18.85
N LEU A 92 -0.65 27.51 17.85
CA LEU A 92 0.59 26.73 17.82
C LEU A 92 1.62 27.33 18.77
N THR A 93 1.84 28.64 18.74
CA THR A 93 2.88 29.28 19.56
C THR A 93 2.59 29.18 21.06
N LEU A 94 1.32 29.08 21.47
CA LEU A 94 0.93 28.93 22.87
C LEU A 94 1.27 27.54 23.45
N VAL A 95 1.30 26.50 22.61
CA VAL A 95 1.61 25.12 23.04
C VAL A 95 3.05 24.72 22.75
N HIS A 96 3.73 25.44 21.86
CA HIS A 96 5.11 25.17 21.48
C HIS A 96 6.06 25.34 22.68
N PRO A 97 7.02 24.41 22.93
CA PRO A 97 7.91 24.48 24.10
C PRO A 97 8.73 25.78 24.19
N GLN A 98 9.09 26.34 23.04
CA GLN A 98 9.81 27.62 22.93
C GLN A 98 8.90 28.86 22.88
N GLY A 99 7.58 28.70 23.00
CA GLY A 99 6.61 29.78 22.89
C GLY A 99 6.77 30.60 21.61
N ASN A 100 6.77 31.93 21.74
CA ASN A 100 6.99 32.85 20.62
C ASN A 100 8.36 32.72 19.93
N ALA A 101 9.38 32.13 20.58
CA ALA A 101 10.67 31.88 19.93
C ALA A 101 10.56 30.77 18.87
N GLY A 102 9.59 29.86 18.99
CA GLY A 102 9.26 28.82 17.99
C GLY A 102 8.34 29.29 16.87
N ARG A 103 8.08 30.59 16.73
CA ARG A 103 7.10 31.14 15.78
C ARG A 103 7.36 30.73 14.33
N GLU A 104 8.61 30.68 13.90
CA GLU A 104 8.95 30.33 12.52
C GLU A 104 8.66 28.84 12.24
N ALA A 105 9.02 27.95 13.19
CA ALA A 105 8.66 26.54 13.11
C ALA A 105 7.13 26.34 13.05
N CYS A 106 6.39 27.11 13.86
CA CYS A 106 4.93 27.10 13.82
C CYS A 106 4.38 27.54 12.44
N ARG A 107 4.97 28.56 11.81
CA ARG A 107 4.56 29.01 10.47
C ARG A 107 4.84 27.96 9.40
N GLU A 108 5.99 27.31 9.44
CA GLU A 108 6.29 26.22 8.50
C GLU A 108 5.33 25.04 8.70
N LEU A 109 4.99 24.72 9.95
CA LEU A 109 3.97 23.70 10.22
C LEU A 109 2.59 24.12 9.68
N LEU A 110 2.16 25.38 9.85
CA LEU A 110 0.92 25.87 9.25
C LEU A 110 0.93 25.76 7.72
N LYS A 111 2.07 25.98 7.07
CA LYS A 111 2.23 25.82 5.62
C LYS A 111 2.05 24.36 5.20
N GLN A 112 2.58 23.41 5.96
CA GLN A 112 2.37 21.98 5.71
C GLN A 112 0.89 21.57 5.84
N PHE A 113 0.12 22.26 6.68
CA PHE A 113 -1.32 22.06 6.87
C PHE A 113 -2.24 22.96 6.00
N ASP A 114 -1.68 23.68 5.02
CA ASP A 114 -2.42 24.64 4.16
C ASP A 114 -3.18 25.72 4.98
N LEU A 115 -2.56 26.23 6.05
CA LEU A 115 -3.14 27.23 6.98
C LEU A 115 -2.30 28.51 7.12
N LEU A 116 -1.16 28.63 6.45
CA LEU A 116 -0.25 29.78 6.60
C LEU A 116 -0.93 31.11 6.24
N GLU A 117 -1.69 31.17 5.16
CA GLU A 117 -2.43 32.37 4.73
C GLU A 117 -3.55 32.77 5.71
N LEU A 118 -3.94 31.84 6.60
CA LEU A 118 -4.98 32.03 7.61
C LEU A 118 -4.39 32.31 8.99
N GLU A 119 -3.09 32.55 9.11
CA GLU A 119 -2.38 32.62 10.40
C GLU A 119 -2.96 33.64 11.39
N ALA A 120 -3.51 34.75 10.89
CA ALA A 120 -4.13 35.82 11.69
C ALA A 120 -5.63 35.63 11.92
N VAL A 121 -6.24 34.62 11.30
CA VAL A 121 -7.68 34.33 11.37
C VAL A 121 -8.01 33.62 12.68
N ARG A 122 -9.24 33.79 13.18
CA ARG A 122 -9.73 33.11 14.39
C ARG A 122 -10.66 31.94 14.05
N PRO A 123 -10.77 30.91 14.91
CA PRO A 123 -11.48 29.66 14.60
C PRO A 123 -12.93 29.80 14.10
N HIS A 124 -13.67 30.82 14.54
CA HIS A 124 -15.06 31.04 14.12
C HIS A 124 -15.22 31.39 12.63
N ARG A 125 -14.12 31.76 11.95
CA ARG A 125 -14.11 32.04 10.51
C ARG A 125 -13.54 30.89 9.68
N LEU A 126 -13.09 29.82 10.34
CA LEU A 126 -12.54 28.64 9.68
C LEU A 126 -13.67 27.65 9.37
N SER A 127 -13.56 27.00 8.22
CA SER A 127 -14.34 25.81 7.86
C SER A 127 -14.07 24.64 8.83
N ARG A 128 -14.92 23.61 8.81
CA ARG A 128 -14.72 22.40 9.65
C ARG A 128 -13.38 21.72 9.34
N GLY A 129 -13.03 21.58 8.06
CA GLY A 129 -11.75 20.99 7.66
C GLY A 129 -10.54 21.81 8.09
N GLU A 130 -10.59 23.15 7.99
CA GLU A 130 -9.51 24.01 8.48
C GLU A 130 -9.32 23.94 10.00
N ARG A 131 -10.42 23.85 10.77
CA ARG A 131 -10.33 23.66 12.22
C ARG A 131 -9.72 22.32 12.60
N SER A 132 -10.12 21.24 11.92
CA SER A 132 -9.56 19.92 12.16
C SER A 132 -8.06 19.87 11.83
N ARG A 133 -7.64 20.49 10.72
CA ARG A 133 -6.21 20.66 10.39
C ARG A 133 -5.46 21.47 11.45
N LEU A 134 -6.05 22.56 11.94
CA LEU A 134 -5.45 23.39 12.98
C LEU A 134 -5.29 22.62 14.29
N ALA A 135 -6.26 21.78 14.66
CA ALA A 135 -6.20 20.98 15.88
C ALA A 135 -5.04 19.98 15.85
N VAL A 136 -4.83 19.31 14.71
CA VAL A 136 -3.70 18.39 14.51
C VAL A 136 -2.37 19.13 14.44
N ALA A 137 -2.30 20.25 13.70
CA ALA A 137 -1.10 21.09 13.65
C ALA A 137 -0.70 21.61 15.04
N ARG A 138 -1.69 22.01 15.87
CA ARG A 138 -1.45 22.40 17.26
C ARG A 138 -0.91 21.23 18.09
N ALA A 139 -1.43 20.02 17.90
CA ALA A 139 -0.93 18.85 18.61
C ALA A 139 0.54 18.56 18.27
N ILE A 140 0.91 18.63 17.00
CA ILE A 140 2.30 18.45 16.53
C ILE A 140 3.20 19.57 17.09
N ALA A 141 2.75 20.83 17.05
CA ALA A 141 3.51 21.97 17.57
C ALA A 141 3.82 21.87 19.06
N SER A 142 3.08 21.08 19.83
CA SER A 142 3.31 20.91 21.26
C SER A 142 4.53 20.04 21.60
N GLU A 143 5.04 19.28 20.63
CA GLU A 143 6.15 18.33 20.80
C GLU A 143 5.92 17.27 21.89
N SER A 144 4.66 17.00 22.27
CA SER A 144 4.31 15.97 23.24
C SER A 144 4.69 14.56 22.79
N GLU A 145 5.19 13.76 23.73
CA GLU A 145 5.56 12.36 23.51
C GLU A 145 4.35 11.46 23.22
N ILE A 146 3.19 11.83 23.73
CA ILE A 146 1.96 11.06 23.60
C ILE A 146 0.87 11.96 23.02
N LEU A 147 0.29 11.55 21.89
CA LEU A 147 -0.87 12.20 21.32
C LEU A 147 -2.11 11.34 21.58
N VAL A 148 -3.20 11.97 21.99
CA VAL A 148 -4.51 11.33 22.05
C VAL A 148 -5.46 12.17 21.20
N MET A 149 -6.18 11.54 20.27
CA MET A 149 -7.02 12.28 19.31
C MET A 149 -8.36 11.60 19.08
N ASP A 150 -9.44 12.38 19.04
CA ASP A 150 -10.77 11.89 18.68
C ASP A 150 -11.16 12.35 17.28
N GLU A 151 -11.33 11.41 16.36
CA GLU A 151 -11.69 11.63 14.96
C GLU A 151 -10.81 12.69 14.23
N PRO A 152 -9.46 12.60 14.32
CA PRO A 152 -8.58 13.58 13.71
C PRO A 152 -8.74 13.59 12.18
N LEU A 153 -8.80 14.78 11.59
CA LEU A 153 -8.90 15.01 10.14
C LEU A 153 -10.16 14.45 9.46
N SER A 154 -11.16 13.98 10.23
CA SER A 154 -12.42 13.42 9.73
C SER A 154 -13.25 14.36 8.84
N HIS A 155 -13.01 15.67 8.95
CA HIS A 155 -13.71 16.71 8.19
C HIS A 155 -12.88 17.27 7.02
N VAL A 156 -11.77 16.62 6.67
CA VAL A 156 -10.86 17.05 5.62
C VAL A 156 -11.15 16.28 4.33
N ASP A 157 -11.01 16.97 3.20
CA ASP A 157 -11.21 16.40 1.88
C ASP A 157 -10.26 15.20 1.61
N SER A 158 -10.82 14.14 1.03
CA SER A 158 -10.12 12.87 0.81
C SER A 158 -8.91 12.97 -0.13
N ALA A 159 -8.84 13.97 -1.00
CA ALA A 159 -7.69 14.17 -1.89
C ALA A 159 -6.48 14.77 -1.17
N ARG A 160 -6.68 15.45 -0.02
CA ARG A 160 -5.60 16.13 0.71
C ARG A 160 -5.27 15.50 2.06
N VAL A 161 -6.22 14.76 2.64
CA VAL A 161 -6.09 14.20 3.99
C VAL A 161 -4.83 13.36 4.18
N ASP A 162 -4.41 12.60 3.17
CA ASP A 162 -3.20 11.76 3.22
C ASP A 162 -1.91 12.56 3.39
N ARG A 163 -1.84 13.78 2.83
CA ARG A 163 -0.70 14.68 3.02
C ARG A 163 -0.55 15.08 4.48
N TYR A 164 -1.65 15.42 5.16
CA TYR A 164 -1.61 15.83 6.57
C TYR A 164 -1.32 14.65 7.50
N TRP A 165 -1.82 13.46 7.17
CA TRP A 165 -1.42 12.24 7.85
C TRP A 165 0.08 11.95 7.68
N SER A 166 0.67 12.24 6.52
CA SER A 166 2.10 12.06 6.30
C SER A 166 2.94 12.95 7.23
N VAL A 167 2.52 14.20 7.45
CA VAL A 167 3.16 15.11 8.42
C VAL A 167 3.04 14.59 9.86
N LEU A 168 1.86 14.05 10.23
CA LEU A 168 1.65 13.43 11.53
C LEU A 168 2.48 12.15 11.70
N ASP A 169 2.59 11.33 10.66
CA ASP A 169 3.40 10.12 10.65
C ASP A 169 4.89 10.43 10.82
N GLU A 170 5.38 11.46 10.15
CA GLU A 170 6.75 11.96 10.28
C GLU A 170 7.02 12.42 11.72
N TYR A 171 6.12 13.24 12.28
CA TYR A 171 6.18 13.63 13.68
C TYR A 171 6.21 12.43 14.63
N LEU A 172 5.36 11.43 14.43
CA LEU A 172 5.30 10.24 15.30
C LEU A 172 6.54 9.35 15.18
N ASN A 173 7.23 9.40 14.04
CA ASN A 173 8.48 8.67 13.81
C ASN A 173 9.71 9.37 14.41
N GLU A 174 9.63 10.68 14.61
CA GLU A 174 10.65 11.50 15.26
C GLU A 174 10.54 11.41 16.80
N GLY A 175 11.54 10.79 17.44
CA GLY A 175 11.48 10.49 18.87
C GLY A 175 10.51 9.33 19.14
N ASN A 176 10.66 8.64 20.27
CA ASN A 176 9.85 7.45 20.60
C ASN A 176 8.42 7.84 21.01
N ARG A 177 7.67 8.49 20.11
CA ARG A 177 6.35 9.07 20.33
C ARG A 177 5.25 8.05 20.11
N SER A 178 4.11 8.24 20.75
CA SER A 178 2.96 7.33 20.68
C SER A 178 1.66 8.08 20.38
N ILE A 179 0.71 7.39 19.76
CA ILE A 179 -0.63 7.93 19.49
C ILE A 179 -1.72 6.94 19.88
N VAL A 180 -2.77 7.45 20.51
CA VAL A 180 -4.06 6.76 20.67
C VAL A 180 -5.13 7.58 19.98
N LEU A 181 -5.73 7.05 18.91
CA LEU A 181 -6.72 7.79 18.12
C LEU A 181 -8.04 7.03 18.01
N ALA A 182 -9.16 7.73 18.20
CA ALA A 182 -10.47 7.20 17.84
C ALA A 182 -10.78 7.53 16.37
N THR A 183 -11.29 6.54 15.64
CA THR A 183 -11.75 6.73 14.27
C THR A 183 -12.83 5.73 13.91
N HIS A 184 -13.69 6.12 12.96
CA HIS A 184 -14.63 5.23 12.29
C HIS A 184 -14.20 4.84 10.86
N GLU A 185 -13.00 5.26 10.42
CA GLU A 185 -12.47 4.98 9.09
C GLU A 185 -11.45 3.81 9.12
N PRO A 186 -11.80 2.62 8.63
CA PRO A 186 -10.89 1.47 8.68
C PRO A 186 -9.59 1.67 7.90
N SER A 187 -9.64 2.38 6.77
CA SER A 187 -8.46 2.69 5.96
C SER A 187 -7.40 3.46 6.74
N ARG A 188 -7.80 4.30 7.70
CA ARG A 188 -6.87 5.04 8.58
C ARG A 188 -6.19 4.11 9.56
N VAL A 189 -6.96 3.17 10.11
CA VAL A 189 -6.44 2.16 11.04
C VAL A 189 -5.42 1.28 10.33
N LEU A 190 -5.78 0.74 9.16
CA LEU A 190 -4.91 -0.14 8.37
C LEU A 190 -3.61 0.55 7.92
N ARG A 191 -3.65 1.86 7.67
CA ARG A 191 -2.50 2.62 7.15
C ARG A 191 -1.58 3.17 8.23
N HIS A 192 -2.14 3.60 9.36
CA HIS A 192 -1.40 4.40 10.35
C HIS A 192 -1.25 3.73 11.72
N CYS A 193 -1.97 2.64 12.01
CA CYS A 193 -1.99 2.02 13.33
C CYS A 193 -1.39 0.61 13.33
N GLU A 194 -0.77 0.26 14.46
CA GLU A 194 -0.16 -1.05 14.71
C GLU A 194 -1.10 -1.95 15.50
N SER A 195 -1.85 -1.35 16.43
CA SER A 195 -2.82 -2.03 17.29
C SER A 195 -4.20 -1.37 17.20
N VAL A 196 -5.24 -2.14 17.46
CA VAL A 196 -6.63 -1.66 17.46
C VAL A 196 -7.40 -2.22 18.66
N ILE A 197 -8.25 -1.37 19.22
CA ILE A 197 -9.20 -1.70 20.30
C ILE A 197 -10.60 -1.48 19.74
N GLY A 198 -11.40 -2.55 19.70
CA GLY A 198 -12.80 -2.49 19.33
C GLY A 198 -13.69 -2.23 20.54
N LEU A 199 -14.56 -1.23 20.45
CA LEU A 199 -15.60 -0.95 21.42
C LEU A 199 -16.99 -1.16 20.84
N SER A 200 -17.84 -1.86 21.59
CA SER A 200 -19.29 -1.97 21.34
C SER A 200 -20.05 -1.84 22.64
N ASP A 201 -21.06 -0.96 22.69
CA ASP A 201 -21.96 -0.77 23.85
C ASP A 201 -21.24 -0.56 25.20
N GLY A 202 -20.10 0.12 25.16
CA GLY A 202 -19.24 0.40 26.33
C GLY A 202 -18.34 -0.77 26.74
N MET A 203 -18.36 -1.89 26.04
CA MET A 203 -17.50 -3.06 26.29
C MET A 203 -16.35 -3.10 25.28
N ILE A 204 -15.19 -3.59 25.71
CA ILE A 204 -14.11 -3.96 24.80
C ILE A 204 -14.51 -5.28 24.14
N CYS A 205 -14.75 -5.25 22.83
CA CYS A 205 -15.12 -6.44 22.09
C CYS A 205 -13.91 -7.18 21.51
N PHE A 206 -12.81 -6.48 21.22
CA PHE A 206 -11.53 -7.08 20.84
C PHE A 206 -10.38 -6.10 21.03
N GLU A 207 -9.16 -6.64 21.10
CA GLU A 207 -7.92 -5.90 21.03
C GLU A 207 -6.84 -6.76 20.37
N GLY A 208 -5.89 -6.14 19.68
CA GLY A 208 -4.78 -6.85 19.06
C GLY A 208 -4.07 -6.06 17.96
N ALA A 209 -3.13 -6.72 17.30
CA ALA A 209 -2.46 -6.16 16.14
C ALA A 209 -3.47 -5.98 14.98
N VAL A 210 -3.40 -4.84 14.31
CA VAL A 210 -4.31 -4.49 13.20
C VAL A 210 -4.28 -5.55 12.11
N ASN A 211 -3.08 -5.99 11.73
CA ASN A 211 -2.87 -6.93 10.64
C ASN A 211 -3.47 -8.33 10.95
N ASP A 212 -3.31 -8.81 12.18
CA ASP A 212 -3.83 -10.12 12.60
C ASP A 212 -5.36 -10.10 12.60
N LEU A 213 -5.96 -9.06 13.16
CA LEU A 213 -7.40 -8.89 13.22
C LEU A 213 -8.04 -8.60 11.87
N TYR A 214 -7.33 -7.93 10.95
CA TYR A 214 -7.83 -7.72 9.60
C TYR A 214 -7.97 -9.03 8.84
N ARG A 215 -7.02 -9.96 9.02
CA ARG A 215 -7.01 -11.24 8.31
C ARG A 215 -7.84 -12.32 8.96
N ASN A 216 -7.75 -12.45 10.28
CA ASN A 216 -8.45 -13.48 11.03
C ASN A 216 -9.30 -12.86 12.15
N PRO A 217 -10.33 -12.07 11.80
CA PRO A 217 -11.25 -11.53 12.78
C PRO A 217 -12.04 -12.66 13.45
N PRO A 218 -12.31 -12.59 14.77
CA PRO A 218 -12.94 -13.70 15.48
C PRO A 218 -14.45 -13.83 15.20
N ASP A 219 -15.10 -12.79 14.67
CA ASP A 219 -16.45 -12.89 14.11
C ASP A 219 -16.71 -11.82 13.03
N GLU A 220 -17.84 -11.96 12.34
CA GLU A 220 -18.28 -11.08 11.26
C GLU A 220 -18.34 -9.62 11.72
N GLN A 221 -18.97 -9.35 12.87
CA GLN A 221 -19.14 -7.98 13.36
C GLN A 221 -17.80 -7.24 13.51
N ARG A 222 -16.76 -7.94 13.97
CA ARG A 222 -15.40 -7.39 14.09
C ARG A 222 -14.67 -7.29 12.76
N ALA A 223 -14.91 -8.22 11.84
CA ALA A 223 -14.37 -8.13 10.48
C ALA A 223 -14.77 -6.80 9.81
N TRP A 224 -16.05 -6.42 9.98
CA TRP A 224 -16.66 -5.20 9.46
C TRP A 224 -16.08 -3.91 10.04
N LEU A 225 -15.61 -3.94 11.30
CA LEU A 225 -15.00 -2.77 11.94
C LEU A 225 -13.66 -2.39 11.31
N LEU A 226 -12.99 -3.31 10.61
CA LEU A 226 -11.75 -3.07 9.88
C LEU A 226 -11.96 -3.01 8.35
N GLY A 227 -13.20 -2.87 7.89
CA GLY A 227 -13.53 -2.69 6.47
C GLY A 227 -14.47 -3.76 5.94
N ALA A 228 -14.82 -3.65 4.66
CA ALA A 228 -15.69 -4.64 4.00
C ALA A 228 -15.10 -6.05 4.12
N ALA A 229 -15.99 -7.02 4.29
CA ALA A 229 -15.65 -8.43 4.43
C ALA A 229 -16.76 -9.29 3.85
N ASN A 230 -16.39 -10.41 3.24
CA ASN A 230 -17.30 -11.49 2.90
C ASN A 230 -17.17 -12.56 3.98
N TRP A 231 -18.24 -12.79 4.73
CA TRP A 231 -18.27 -13.83 5.75
C TRP A 231 -18.83 -15.13 5.19
N PHE A 232 -18.16 -16.24 5.47
CA PHE A 232 -18.55 -17.59 5.07
C PHE A 232 -18.48 -18.55 6.25
N ASP A 233 -19.59 -19.20 6.57
CA ASP A 233 -19.54 -20.41 7.40
C ASP A 233 -19.14 -21.64 6.54
N ALA A 234 -18.83 -22.77 7.15
CA ALA A 234 -18.31 -23.93 6.42
C ALA A 234 -19.30 -24.50 5.38
N ASP A 235 -20.60 -24.53 5.71
CA ASP A 235 -21.63 -25.05 4.82
C ASP A 235 -21.91 -24.08 3.65
N ASP A 236 -21.84 -22.78 3.93
CA ASP A 236 -22.04 -21.72 2.98
C ASP A 236 -20.83 -21.55 2.05
N ALA A 237 -19.60 -21.64 2.56
CA ALA A 237 -18.39 -21.68 1.74
C ALA A 237 -18.45 -22.79 0.67
N ALA A 238 -18.83 -24.01 1.07
CA ALA A 238 -18.97 -25.15 0.16
C ALA A 238 -20.04 -24.95 -0.92
N VAL A 239 -21.04 -24.10 -0.65
CA VAL A 239 -22.05 -23.73 -1.66
C VAL A 239 -21.47 -22.77 -2.68
N TRP A 240 -20.77 -21.73 -2.25
CA TRP A 240 -20.36 -20.62 -3.10
C TRP A 240 -18.99 -20.81 -3.78
N PHE A 241 -18.13 -21.65 -3.21
CA PHE A 241 -16.83 -22.03 -3.77
C PHE A 241 -16.83 -23.51 -4.15
N VAL A 242 -17.18 -23.80 -5.40
CA VAL A 242 -17.34 -25.18 -5.91
C VAL A 242 -16.00 -25.93 -6.01
N HIS A 243 -14.89 -25.19 -6.12
CA HIS A 243 -13.55 -25.75 -6.38
C HIS A 243 -12.49 -25.31 -5.35
N ALA A 244 -12.87 -24.68 -4.23
CA ALA A 244 -11.93 -24.27 -3.20
C ALA A 244 -12.04 -25.18 -1.98
N GLU A 245 -10.92 -25.77 -1.59
CA GLU A 245 -10.75 -26.40 -0.27
C GLU A 245 -10.28 -25.32 0.72
N ASP A 246 -10.73 -25.40 1.98
CA ASP A 246 -10.32 -24.51 3.08
C ASP A 246 -10.53 -22.99 2.86
N VAL A 247 -11.78 -22.61 2.57
CA VAL A 247 -12.18 -21.20 2.48
C VAL A 247 -12.14 -20.53 3.87
N PRO A 248 -11.46 -19.38 4.03
CA PRO A 248 -11.47 -18.62 5.27
C PRO A 248 -12.87 -18.15 5.65
N HIS A 249 -13.14 -18.05 6.95
CA HIS A 249 -14.39 -17.47 7.42
C HIS A 249 -14.56 -16.01 7.01
N CYS A 250 -13.47 -15.27 6.88
CA CYS A 250 -13.46 -13.89 6.42
C CYS A 250 -12.61 -13.77 5.15
N VAL A 251 -13.24 -13.39 4.05
CA VAL A 251 -12.59 -13.15 2.76
C VAL A 251 -12.73 -11.68 2.41
N ARG A 252 -11.61 -10.94 2.34
CA ARG A 252 -11.59 -9.51 2.03
C ARG A 252 -11.82 -9.25 0.52
N PRO A 253 -12.28 -8.06 0.12
CA PRO A 253 -12.57 -7.75 -1.28
C PRO A 253 -11.40 -8.00 -2.24
N GLU A 254 -10.17 -7.81 -1.77
CA GLU A 254 -8.94 -8.05 -2.51
C GLU A 254 -8.55 -9.54 -2.62
N GLN A 255 -9.23 -10.44 -1.90
CA GLN A 255 -8.95 -11.89 -1.90
C GLN A 255 -9.99 -12.70 -2.70
N ILE A 256 -10.97 -12.03 -3.28
CA ILE A 256 -12.06 -12.66 -4.01
C ILE A 256 -12.23 -12.02 -5.38
N GLN A 257 -12.41 -12.88 -6.38
CA GLN A 257 -12.73 -12.45 -7.73
C GLN A 257 -14.01 -13.12 -8.20
N LEU A 258 -14.86 -12.34 -8.87
CA LEU A 258 -16.00 -12.84 -9.61
C LEU A 258 -15.60 -12.99 -11.07
N VAL A 259 -15.58 -14.23 -11.56
CA VAL A 259 -15.16 -14.56 -12.92
C VAL A 259 -16.36 -15.01 -13.72
N ALA A 260 -16.54 -14.48 -14.92
CA ALA A 260 -17.61 -14.89 -15.82
C ALA A 260 -17.44 -16.38 -16.19
N GLU A 261 -18.49 -17.17 -15.98
CA GLU A 261 -18.46 -18.61 -16.24
C GLU A 261 -19.86 -19.08 -16.64
N ASN A 262 -20.02 -19.46 -17.91
CA ASN A 262 -21.30 -19.80 -18.51
C ASN A 262 -21.99 -21.00 -17.82
N GLU A 263 -21.21 -21.95 -17.31
CA GLU A 263 -21.73 -23.13 -16.61
C GLU A 263 -22.03 -22.87 -15.13
N SER A 264 -21.70 -21.67 -14.61
CA SER A 264 -21.95 -21.34 -13.22
C SER A 264 -23.44 -21.26 -12.89
N ARG A 265 -23.77 -21.79 -11.72
CA ARG A 265 -25.12 -21.69 -11.14
C ARG A 265 -25.41 -20.35 -10.48
N PHE A 266 -24.41 -19.48 -10.28
CA PHE A 266 -24.61 -18.16 -9.68
C PHE A 266 -24.79 -17.10 -10.74
N GLU A 267 -25.85 -16.31 -10.60
CA GLU A 267 -26.24 -15.26 -11.55
C GLU A 267 -26.20 -13.89 -10.85
N VAL A 268 -25.67 -12.88 -11.54
CA VAL A 268 -25.65 -11.50 -11.07
C VAL A 268 -27.06 -10.90 -11.12
N GLU A 269 -27.58 -10.45 -9.98
CA GLU A 269 -28.84 -9.70 -9.90
C GLU A 269 -28.61 -8.19 -10.04
N SER A 270 -27.56 -7.67 -9.40
CA SER A 270 -27.17 -6.26 -9.46
C SER A 270 -25.70 -6.06 -9.06
N THR A 271 -25.07 -5.00 -9.56
CA THR A 271 -23.70 -4.60 -9.21
C THR A 271 -23.66 -3.11 -8.95
N GLN A 272 -23.14 -2.71 -7.81
CA GLN A 272 -22.93 -1.31 -7.42
C GLN A 272 -21.45 -1.09 -7.09
N SER A 273 -20.80 -0.15 -7.78
CA SER A 273 -19.42 0.22 -7.48
C SER A 273 -19.36 1.41 -6.54
N THR A 274 -18.59 1.29 -5.47
CA THR A 274 -18.31 2.34 -4.50
C THR A 274 -16.79 2.52 -4.39
N GLY A 275 -16.22 3.37 -5.24
CA GLY A 275 -14.77 3.54 -5.32
C GLY A 275 -14.07 2.27 -5.80
N SER A 276 -13.04 1.81 -5.07
CA SER A 276 -12.26 0.62 -5.39
C SER A 276 -12.95 -0.71 -5.06
N VAL A 277 -14.09 -0.68 -4.35
CA VAL A 277 -14.86 -1.87 -3.98
C VAL A 277 -16.20 -1.86 -4.70
N ALA A 278 -16.55 -2.98 -5.31
CA ALA A 278 -17.86 -3.26 -5.87
C ALA A 278 -18.63 -4.23 -4.98
N ILE A 279 -19.94 -4.02 -4.93
CA ILE A 279 -20.92 -4.85 -4.23
C ILE A 279 -21.80 -5.50 -5.29
N THR A 280 -21.70 -6.81 -5.40
CA THR A 280 -22.46 -7.60 -6.38
C THR A 280 -23.44 -8.50 -5.65
N GLU A 281 -24.72 -8.37 -5.98
CA GLU A 281 -25.78 -9.28 -5.53
C GLU A 281 -25.82 -10.49 -6.47
N LEU A 282 -25.65 -11.67 -5.89
CA LEU A 282 -25.64 -12.95 -6.58
C LEU A 282 -26.84 -13.78 -6.16
N CYS A 283 -27.44 -14.49 -7.11
CA CYS A 283 -28.50 -15.45 -6.90
C CYS A 283 -28.04 -16.84 -7.34
N ASP A 284 -28.07 -17.80 -6.43
CA ASP A 284 -27.94 -19.20 -6.78
C ASP A 284 -29.21 -19.66 -7.48
N THR A 285 -29.09 -19.95 -8.77
CA THR A 285 -30.25 -20.23 -9.62
C THR A 285 -30.94 -21.55 -9.29
N GLN A 286 -30.26 -22.46 -8.59
CA GLN A 286 -30.80 -23.74 -8.13
C GLN A 286 -31.55 -23.59 -6.80
N SER A 287 -30.87 -23.08 -5.75
CA SER A 287 -31.46 -23.00 -4.40
C SER A 287 -32.28 -21.73 -4.15
N LYS A 288 -32.18 -20.73 -5.04
CA LYS A 288 -32.70 -19.35 -4.87
C LYS A 288 -32.10 -18.59 -3.67
N ARG A 289 -30.99 -19.08 -3.10
CA ARG A 289 -30.22 -18.33 -2.10
C ARG A 289 -29.59 -17.10 -2.74
N ARG A 290 -29.51 -16.01 -1.98
CA ARG A 290 -28.88 -14.76 -2.41
C ARG A 290 -27.67 -14.45 -1.54
N ARG A 291 -26.64 -13.85 -2.13
CA ARG A 291 -25.44 -13.36 -1.44
C ARG A 291 -25.07 -11.98 -1.93
N ARG A 292 -24.66 -11.13 -1.01
CA ARG A 292 -23.92 -9.91 -1.34
C ARG A 292 -22.43 -10.22 -1.28
N CYS A 293 -21.74 -9.97 -2.37
CA CYS A 293 -20.31 -10.19 -2.51
C CYS A 293 -19.60 -8.84 -2.66
N TYR A 294 -18.63 -8.58 -1.80
CA TYR A 294 -17.73 -7.43 -1.86
C TYR A 294 -16.44 -7.86 -2.56
N HIS A 295 -16.06 -7.20 -3.63
CA HIS A 295 -14.85 -7.50 -4.39
C HIS A 295 -14.23 -6.21 -4.91
N LEU A 296 -12.99 -6.24 -5.37
CA LEU A 296 -12.40 -5.09 -6.04
C LEU A 296 -13.16 -4.76 -7.32
N SER A 297 -13.36 -3.46 -7.60
CA SER A 297 -13.96 -2.98 -8.84
C SER A 297 -12.93 -2.95 -9.98
N VAL A 298 -12.36 -4.11 -10.27
CA VAL A 298 -11.31 -4.30 -11.29
C VAL A 298 -11.82 -5.35 -12.28
N GLY A 299 -11.83 -5.02 -13.58
CA GLY A 299 -12.28 -5.91 -14.65
C GLY A 299 -13.59 -5.47 -15.33
N GLU A 300 -14.19 -6.38 -16.09
CA GLU A 300 -15.44 -6.11 -16.81
C GLU A 300 -16.61 -5.85 -15.87
N ARG A 301 -17.55 -5.01 -16.33
CA ARG A 301 -18.74 -4.70 -15.55
C ARG A 301 -19.63 -5.94 -15.47
N LEU A 302 -19.84 -6.44 -14.26
CA LEU A 302 -20.74 -7.56 -14.00
C LEU A 302 -22.20 -7.12 -14.20
N GLU A 303 -22.75 -7.39 -15.37
CA GLU A 303 -24.13 -7.04 -15.72
C GLU A 303 -25.14 -8.05 -15.16
N LYS A 304 -26.38 -7.57 -14.96
CA LYS A 304 -27.48 -8.42 -14.51
C LYS A 304 -27.71 -9.58 -15.51
N GLY A 305 -27.79 -10.79 -15.00
CA GLY A 305 -27.99 -12.01 -15.78
C GLY A 305 -26.70 -12.74 -16.14
N LEU A 306 -25.54 -12.12 -15.91
CA LEU A 306 -24.24 -12.77 -16.12
C LEU A 306 -24.06 -13.92 -15.13
N ARG A 307 -23.56 -15.06 -15.62
CA ARG A 307 -23.17 -16.21 -14.79
C ARG A 307 -21.73 -16.07 -14.34
N VAL A 308 -21.48 -16.23 -13.05
CA VAL A 308 -20.16 -15.99 -12.45
C VAL A 308 -19.81 -17.06 -11.43
N SER A 309 -18.53 -17.42 -11.31
CA SER A 309 -18.02 -18.16 -10.15
C SER A 309 -17.25 -17.25 -9.21
N LEU A 310 -17.28 -17.60 -7.92
CA LEU A 310 -16.43 -16.98 -6.91
C LEU A 310 -15.12 -17.75 -6.88
N LYS A 311 -14.02 -17.07 -7.18
CA LYS A 311 -12.67 -17.61 -7.02
C LYS A 311 -11.99 -16.93 -5.84
N LEU A 312 -11.42 -17.75 -4.95
CA LEU A 312 -10.44 -17.26 -3.99
C LEU A 312 -9.16 -16.94 -4.74
N LEU A 313 -8.66 -15.74 -4.56
CA LEU A 313 -7.33 -15.36 -5.00
C LEU A 313 -6.37 -16.00 -3.99
N ALA A 314 -5.65 -17.03 -4.43
CA ALA A 314 -4.86 -17.93 -3.59
C ALA A 314 -3.77 -17.22 -2.75
N LEU A 315 -3.50 -15.93 -2.98
CA LEU A 315 -2.28 -15.27 -2.50
C LEU A 315 -2.45 -13.92 -1.82
N VAL A 316 -3.64 -13.63 -1.28
CA VAL A 316 -3.75 -12.61 -0.21
C VAL A 316 -3.70 -13.25 1.20
N MET A 317 -3.69 -14.57 1.29
CA MET A 317 -3.63 -15.31 2.57
C MET A 317 -2.21 -15.55 3.11
N LEU A 318 -1.16 -15.27 2.35
CA LEU A 318 0.24 -15.62 2.70
C LEU A 318 1.21 -14.44 2.72
N CYS A 319 0.74 -13.23 3.02
CA CYS A 319 1.62 -12.22 3.59
C CYS A 319 1.46 -12.27 5.11
N LEU A 320 2.55 -12.26 5.88
CA LEU A 320 2.66 -12.02 7.32
C LEU A 320 1.83 -12.93 8.27
N GLY A 321 1.91 -14.25 8.13
CA GLY A 321 1.81 -15.12 9.31
C GLY A 321 3.18 -15.16 9.97
N ALA A 322 3.26 -14.78 11.24
CA ALA A 322 4.41 -15.10 12.08
C ALA A 322 4.47 -16.63 12.28
N ALA A 323 4.99 -17.36 11.30
CA ALA A 323 5.76 -18.55 11.58
C ALA A 323 7.16 -18.06 11.93
N GLY A 324 7.70 -18.55 13.04
CA GLY A 324 8.95 -18.07 13.61
C GLY A 324 10.06 -17.97 12.57
N CYS A 325 10.92 -16.96 12.75
CA CYS A 325 12.27 -16.98 12.22
C CYS A 325 12.93 -18.31 12.63
N GLU A 326 12.85 -19.32 11.79
CA GLU A 326 14.07 -19.98 11.36
C GLU A 326 14.53 -19.21 10.13
N THR A 327 15.08 -18.02 10.37
CA THR A 327 15.86 -17.33 9.34
C THR A 327 17.08 -18.20 9.10
N ALA A 328 17.15 -18.84 7.95
CA ALA A 328 18.44 -18.88 7.28
C ALA A 328 18.93 -17.41 7.26
N GLU A 329 20.00 -17.12 8.00
CA GLU A 329 20.62 -15.81 7.99
C GLU A 329 21.23 -15.62 6.61
N HIS A 330 20.45 -15.12 5.65
CA HIS A 330 20.98 -14.76 4.34
C HIS A 330 21.92 -13.55 4.51
N PRO A 331 23.05 -13.51 3.78
CA PRO A 331 23.98 -12.41 3.86
C PRO A 331 23.28 -11.06 3.62
N GLN A 332 23.66 -10.04 4.38
CA GLN A 332 23.14 -8.69 4.18
C GLN A 332 23.98 -7.98 3.11
N LEU A 333 23.33 -7.24 2.23
CA LEU A 333 24.02 -6.36 1.29
C LEU A 333 24.70 -5.24 2.07
N GLU A 334 26.02 -5.15 1.93
CA GLU A 334 26.76 -3.99 2.43
C GLU A 334 26.42 -2.77 1.55
N VAL A 335 25.86 -1.73 2.19
CA VAL A 335 25.53 -0.46 1.55
C VAL A 335 26.41 0.61 2.17
N SER A 336 27.33 1.13 1.37
CA SER A 336 28.28 2.18 1.76
C SER A 336 27.61 3.55 1.82
N GLN A 337 26.58 3.78 1.00
CA GLN A 337 25.78 5.00 1.01
C GLN A 337 24.34 4.74 0.54
N GLU A 338 23.38 5.32 1.26
CA GLU A 338 21.97 5.38 0.87
C GLU A 338 21.55 6.84 0.68
N ARG A 339 20.87 7.16 -0.43
CA ARG A 339 20.27 8.48 -0.65
C ARG A 339 18.81 8.37 -1.07
N HIS A 340 18.00 9.33 -0.64
CA HIS A 340 16.58 9.40 -0.97
C HIS A 340 16.33 10.61 -1.86
N ILE A 341 15.67 10.37 -2.99
CA ILE A 341 15.37 11.39 -3.98
C ILE A 341 13.86 11.51 -4.09
N ILE A 342 13.35 12.71 -3.87
CA ILE A 342 11.93 13.02 -4.04
C ILE A 342 11.71 13.54 -5.45
N LEU A 343 10.64 13.07 -6.09
CA LEU A 343 10.31 13.52 -7.44
C LEU A 343 9.84 14.99 -7.46
N PRO A 344 10.07 15.72 -8.55
CA PRO A 344 9.52 17.07 -8.74
C PRO A 344 7.99 17.06 -8.59
N PRO A 345 7.37 18.05 -7.92
CA PRO A 345 5.93 18.10 -7.73
C PRO A 345 5.16 18.36 -9.04
N VAL A 346 3.88 17.94 -9.08
CA VAL A 346 2.89 18.32 -10.09
C VAL A 346 1.78 19.10 -9.40
N GLY A 347 1.74 20.41 -9.64
CA GLY A 347 0.84 21.30 -8.91
C GLY A 347 1.09 21.23 -7.41
N ALA A 348 0.10 20.76 -6.65
CA ALA A 348 0.17 20.60 -5.20
C ALA A 348 0.51 19.17 -4.72
N ALA A 349 0.68 18.21 -5.64
CA ALA A 349 0.97 16.81 -5.33
C ALA A 349 2.43 16.45 -5.62
N ILE A 350 2.98 15.52 -4.84
CA ILE A 350 4.28 14.87 -5.12
C ILE A 350 3.98 13.48 -5.68
N PRO A 351 4.17 13.26 -6.98
CA PRO A 351 3.96 11.94 -7.57
C PRO A 351 4.91 10.90 -6.97
N ALA A 352 4.44 9.67 -6.89
CA ALA A 352 5.25 8.54 -6.48
C ALA A 352 5.96 7.93 -7.70
N PRO A 353 7.25 7.56 -7.60
CA PRO A 353 7.91 6.78 -8.65
C PRO A 353 7.27 5.40 -8.73
N ARG A 354 7.07 4.90 -9.94
CA ARG A 354 6.52 3.56 -10.21
C ARG A 354 7.54 2.64 -10.83
N ALA A 355 8.17 3.09 -11.90
CA ALA A 355 9.19 2.33 -12.60
C ALA A 355 10.44 3.16 -12.80
N ILE A 356 11.57 2.48 -12.88
CA ILE A 356 12.86 3.08 -13.14
C ILE A 356 13.67 2.14 -14.02
N THR A 357 14.39 2.70 -14.97
CA THR A 357 15.32 1.96 -15.83
C THR A 357 16.54 2.83 -16.16
N ILE A 358 17.63 2.17 -16.53
CA ILE A 358 18.88 2.84 -16.95
C ILE A 358 18.95 2.78 -18.48
N GLY A 359 19.16 3.95 -19.09
CA GLY A 359 19.44 4.08 -20.51
C GLY A 359 20.93 4.09 -20.82
N HIS A 360 21.28 4.60 -22.01
CA HIS A 360 22.68 4.81 -22.39
C HIS A 360 23.35 5.85 -21.47
N ASP A 361 24.67 5.74 -21.27
CA ASP A 361 25.46 6.66 -20.44
C ASP A 361 24.99 6.83 -18.99
N ASP A 362 24.35 5.81 -18.41
CA ASP A 362 23.76 5.82 -17.07
C ASP A 362 22.66 6.89 -16.85
N GLU A 363 21.99 7.33 -17.92
CA GLU A 363 20.76 8.12 -17.81
C GLU A 363 19.66 7.31 -17.09
N ARG A 364 18.97 7.93 -16.13
CA ARG A 364 17.90 7.31 -15.36
C ARG A 364 16.55 7.78 -15.85
N TYR A 365 15.75 6.85 -16.35
CA TYR A 365 14.38 7.08 -16.80
C TYR A 365 13.43 6.63 -15.71
N VAL A 366 12.67 7.56 -15.15
CA VAL A 366 11.73 7.33 -14.05
C VAL A 366 10.32 7.61 -14.54
N LEU A 367 9.45 6.62 -14.39
CA LEU A 367 8.03 6.74 -14.63
C LEU A 367 7.32 6.97 -13.30
N ASP A 368 6.48 8.00 -13.21
CA ASP A 368 5.71 8.30 -12.00
C ASP A 368 4.21 8.02 -12.13
N ASN A 369 3.51 8.04 -10.99
CA ASN A 369 2.07 7.82 -10.91
C ASN A 369 1.21 9.03 -11.32
N ALA A 370 1.83 10.09 -11.86
CA ALA A 370 1.14 11.17 -12.55
C ALA A 370 1.27 11.03 -14.08
N GLY A 371 1.82 9.91 -14.57
CA GLY A 371 2.01 9.65 -15.98
C GLY A 371 3.10 10.52 -16.60
N ARG A 372 4.16 10.86 -15.85
CA ARG A 372 5.34 11.53 -16.40
C ARG A 372 6.50 10.56 -16.53
N VAL A 373 7.27 10.74 -17.60
CA VAL A 373 8.63 10.22 -17.70
C VAL A 373 9.59 11.35 -17.35
N LEU A 374 10.46 11.11 -16.38
CA LEU A 374 11.50 12.00 -15.90
C LEU A 374 12.85 11.39 -16.27
N VAL A 375 13.74 12.16 -16.90
CA VAL A 375 15.06 11.68 -17.30
C VAL A 375 16.12 12.44 -16.55
N TYR A 376 16.91 11.73 -15.76
CA TYR A 376 18.05 12.27 -15.04
C TYR A 376 19.35 11.83 -15.69
N ASP A 377 20.36 12.69 -15.69
CA ASP A 377 21.72 12.28 -16.07
C ASP A 377 22.36 11.39 -14.99
N ALA A 378 23.56 10.89 -15.25
CA ALA A 378 24.32 10.07 -14.30
C ALA A 378 24.64 10.81 -12.98
N ALA A 379 24.76 12.15 -13.00
CA ALA A 379 25.06 12.99 -11.83
C ALA A 379 23.82 13.26 -10.94
N GLY A 380 22.62 13.05 -11.46
CA GLY A 380 21.34 13.24 -10.76
C GLY A 380 20.61 14.51 -11.14
N GLU A 381 21.05 15.24 -12.17
CA GLU A 381 20.35 16.41 -12.68
C GLU A 381 19.21 15.99 -13.61
N LEU A 382 18.03 16.58 -13.43
CA LEU A 382 16.88 16.35 -14.31
C LEU A 382 17.15 17.02 -15.67
N LEU A 383 17.34 16.22 -16.71
CA LEU A 383 17.60 16.69 -18.08
C LEU A 383 16.31 17.10 -18.80
N LYS A 384 15.28 16.26 -18.72
CA LYS A 384 14.03 16.39 -19.48
C LYS A 384 12.91 15.62 -18.83
N GLN A 385 11.69 16.00 -19.17
CA GLN A 385 10.47 15.30 -18.76
C GLN A 385 9.38 15.47 -19.81
N TRP A 386 8.51 14.49 -19.93
CA TRP A 386 7.30 14.56 -20.74
C TRP A 386 6.17 13.77 -20.08
N SER A 387 4.96 13.99 -20.58
CA SER A 387 3.76 13.30 -20.10
C SER A 387 3.35 12.20 -21.09
N MET A 388 2.75 11.15 -20.54
CA MET A 388 2.04 10.16 -21.34
C MET A 388 0.92 10.84 -22.15
N PRO A 389 0.58 10.32 -23.36
CA PRO A 389 -0.48 10.88 -24.19
C PRO A 389 -1.86 10.90 -23.52
N ALA A 390 -2.10 9.94 -22.62
CA ALA A 390 -3.30 9.85 -21.81
C ALA A 390 -2.94 9.36 -20.39
N SER A 391 -3.61 9.91 -19.38
CA SER A 391 -3.35 9.58 -17.96
C SER A 391 -4.60 9.64 -17.09
N GLU A 392 -5.79 9.68 -17.70
CA GLU A 392 -7.07 9.87 -17.02
C GLU A 392 -7.59 8.56 -16.39
N ASN A 393 -7.32 7.41 -17.03
CA ASN A 393 -7.90 6.10 -16.67
C ASN A 393 -6.96 5.20 -15.86
N GLY A 394 -5.75 5.66 -15.54
CA GLY A 394 -4.80 4.92 -14.71
C GLY A 394 -3.36 5.27 -15.02
N ASN A 395 -2.46 4.62 -14.28
CA ASN A 395 -1.03 4.93 -14.28
C ASN A 395 -0.25 3.82 -15.01
N PRO A 396 0.70 4.18 -15.88
CA PRO A 396 1.58 3.21 -16.54
C PRO A 396 2.51 2.51 -15.53
N GLU A 397 2.93 1.28 -15.80
CA GLU A 397 3.68 0.45 -14.83
C GLU A 397 5.08 0.04 -15.28
N GLY A 398 5.33 -0.08 -16.58
CA GLY A 398 6.61 -0.54 -17.11
C GLY A 398 7.31 0.53 -17.94
N ILE A 399 8.63 0.61 -17.86
CA ILE A 399 9.46 1.46 -18.71
C ILE A 399 10.74 0.73 -19.10
N CYS A 400 11.11 0.79 -20.38
CA CYS A 400 12.30 0.16 -20.94
C CYS A 400 12.96 1.12 -21.93
N VAL A 401 14.30 1.17 -21.94
CA VAL A 401 15.08 1.87 -22.97
C VAL A 401 15.61 0.81 -23.93
N LEU A 402 15.32 0.96 -25.21
CA LEU A 402 15.74 0.02 -26.25
C LEU A 402 17.18 0.29 -26.70
N GLN A 403 17.77 -0.68 -27.41
CA GLN A 403 19.14 -0.55 -27.93
C GLN A 403 19.33 0.65 -28.86
N ASP A 404 18.30 1.03 -29.62
CA ASP A 404 18.31 2.19 -30.50
C ASP A 404 18.13 3.54 -29.77
N GLY A 405 17.95 3.50 -28.44
CA GLY A 405 17.74 4.66 -27.58
C GLY A 405 16.29 5.13 -27.49
N SER A 406 15.34 4.46 -28.16
CA SER A 406 13.92 4.74 -27.97
C SER A 406 13.44 4.24 -26.61
N ILE A 407 12.37 4.85 -26.10
CA ILE A 407 11.81 4.54 -24.78
C ILE A 407 10.44 3.92 -24.97
N VAL A 408 10.21 2.77 -24.35
CA VAL A 408 8.91 2.09 -24.38
C VAL A 408 8.30 2.13 -23.00
N VAL A 409 7.05 2.59 -22.92
CA VAL A 409 6.26 2.58 -21.70
C VAL A 409 5.09 1.63 -21.85
N ALA A 410 4.89 0.74 -20.88
CA ALA A 410 3.70 -0.08 -20.77
C ALA A 410 2.57 0.80 -20.20
N ASP A 411 1.69 1.24 -21.08
CA ASP A 411 0.56 2.09 -20.73
C ASP A 411 -0.61 1.21 -20.26
N THR A 412 -0.42 0.66 -19.05
CA THR A 412 -1.16 -0.49 -18.50
C THR A 412 -2.68 -0.33 -18.61
N HIS A 413 -3.21 0.84 -18.26
CA HIS A 413 -4.66 1.10 -18.24
C HIS A 413 -5.21 1.60 -19.60
N TYR A 414 -4.34 1.74 -20.59
CA TYR A 414 -4.69 2.03 -21.98
C TYR A 414 -4.33 0.88 -22.92
N TYR A 415 -3.98 -0.30 -22.38
CA TYR A 415 -3.91 -1.57 -23.11
C TYR A 415 -2.87 -1.59 -24.24
N GLN A 416 -1.82 -0.76 -24.13
CA GLN A 416 -0.87 -0.55 -25.22
C GLN A 416 0.54 -0.28 -24.68
N LEU A 417 1.51 -0.44 -25.57
CA LEU A 417 2.85 0.08 -25.41
C LEU A 417 2.98 1.38 -26.19
N VAL A 418 3.59 2.39 -25.59
CA VAL A 418 3.86 3.68 -26.23
C VAL A 418 5.36 3.82 -26.41
N PHE A 419 5.80 4.03 -27.66
CA PHE A 419 7.19 4.22 -28.02
C PHE A 419 7.47 5.71 -28.18
N PHE A 420 8.52 6.18 -27.53
CA PHE A 420 8.98 7.56 -27.55
C PHE A 420 10.39 7.64 -28.14
N ASP A 421 10.68 8.76 -28.81
CA ASP A 421 12.05 9.15 -29.10
C ASP A 421 12.74 9.68 -27.84
N SER A 422 14.02 10.03 -27.95
CA SER A 422 14.79 10.60 -26.84
C SER A 422 14.29 11.97 -26.35
N ASN A 423 13.39 12.63 -27.08
CA ASN A 423 12.81 13.93 -26.72
C ASN A 423 11.41 13.79 -26.10
N GLY A 424 10.86 12.58 -26.03
CA GLY A 424 9.51 12.32 -25.53
C GLY A 424 8.42 12.49 -26.59
N GLU A 425 8.75 12.54 -27.88
CA GLU A 425 7.78 12.50 -28.96
C GLU A 425 7.34 11.06 -29.23
N VAL A 426 6.03 10.84 -29.37
CA VAL A 426 5.48 9.50 -29.66
C VAL A 426 5.85 9.08 -31.07
N LEU A 427 6.61 7.99 -31.19
CA LEU A 427 6.99 7.36 -32.45
C LEU A 427 5.87 6.47 -33.00
N ARG A 428 5.33 5.62 -32.12
CA ARG A 428 4.26 4.65 -32.44
C ARG A 428 3.64 4.09 -31.17
N THR A 429 2.54 3.36 -31.35
CA THR A 429 1.95 2.51 -30.31
C THR A 429 1.83 1.07 -30.79
N LEU A 430 1.81 0.13 -29.86
CA LEU A 430 1.59 -1.30 -30.12
C LEU A 430 0.54 -1.83 -29.15
N GLY A 431 -0.42 -2.59 -29.68
CA GLY A 431 -1.47 -3.23 -28.90
C GLY A 431 -2.74 -2.41 -28.77
N LYS A 432 -3.74 -3.07 -28.18
CA LYS A 432 -5.08 -2.58 -27.88
C LYS A 432 -5.72 -3.54 -26.88
N ASN A 433 -6.84 -3.15 -26.28
CA ASN A 433 -7.59 -4.03 -25.39
C ASN A 433 -8.03 -5.34 -26.08
N GLY A 434 -7.80 -6.47 -25.39
CA GLY A 434 -8.37 -7.78 -25.73
C GLY A 434 -7.43 -8.95 -25.44
N GLU A 435 -7.80 -10.14 -25.93
CA GLU A 435 -7.17 -11.43 -25.59
C GLU A 435 -6.44 -12.09 -26.78
N GLU A 436 -6.62 -11.58 -28.01
CA GLU A 436 -5.97 -12.15 -29.19
C GLU A 436 -4.46 -11.81 -29.24
N PRO A 437 -3.66 -12.52 -30.06
CA PRO A 437 -2.27 -12.17 -30.33
C PRO A 437 -2.06 -10.68 -30.63
N GLY A 438 -1.15 -10.05 -29.89
CA GLY A 438 -0.85 -8.63 -29.99
C GLY A 438 -1.86 -7.70 -29.33
N GLN A 439 -2.82 -8.21 -28.56
CA GLN A 439 -3.72 -7.44 -27.70
C GLN A 439 -3.33 -7.63 -26.23
N PHE A 440 -3.73 -6.68 -25.38
CA PHE A 440 -3.38 -6.68 -23.96
C PHE A 440 -4.57 -6.36 -23.06
N ILE A 441 -4.56 -6.89 -21.83
CA ILE A 441 -5.44 -6.44 -20.73
C ILE A 441 -4.69 -5.47 -19.81
N TYR A 442 -3.60 -5.89 -19.18
CA TYR A 442 -2.76 -4.99 -18.38
C TYR A 442 -1.28 -5.28 -18.65
N PRO A 443 -0.69 -4.69 -19.71
CA PRO A 443 0.75 -4.84 -19.95
C PRO A 443 1.53 -4.13 -18.85
N VAL A 444 2.53 -4.80 -18.28
CA VAL A 444 3.30 -4.29 -17.12
C VAL A 444 4.79 -4.41 -17.24
N ALA A 445 5.28 -5.48 -17.83
CA ALA A 445 6.71 -5.75 -17.95
C ALA A 445 7.13 -5.65 -19.40
N ILE A 446 8.29 -5.04 -19.65
CA ILE A 446 8.90 -4.96 -20.98
C ILE A 446 10.39 -5.24 -20.85
N THR A 447 10.91 -6.16 -21.66
CA THR A 447 12.35 -6.34 -21.89
C THR A 447 12.62 -6.62 -23.36
N THR A 448 13.89 -6.59 -23.77
CA THR A 448 14.32 -7.01 -25.11
C THR A 448 15.39 -8.09 -25.08
N ASP A 449 15.51 -8.85 -26.16
CA ASP A 449 16.70 -9.66 -26.45
C ASP A 449 17.78 -8.86 -27.21
N ASP A 450 18.90 -9.52 -27.49
CA ASP A 450 20.01 -8.97 -28.27
C ASP A 450 19.65 -8.69 -29.75
N HIS A 451 18.54 -9.22 -30.24
CA HIS A 451 18.04 -8.99 -31.59
C HIS A 451 17.00 -7.86 -31.66
N GLY A 452 16.68 -7.23 -30.53
CA GLY A 452 15.69 -6.17 -30.43
C GLY A 452 14.24 -6.65 -30.43
N ASN A 453 13.99 -7.96 -30.28
CA ASN A 453 12.63 -8.46 -30.07
C ASN A 453 12.16 -8.06 -28.67
N LEU A 454 10.88 -7.72 -28.56
CA LEU A 454 10.25 -7.25 -27.33
C LEU A 454 9.53 -8.39 -26.65
N TYR A 455 9.70 -8.50 -25.34
CA TYR A 455 8.94 -9.41 -24.47
C TYR A 455 8.07 -8.59 -23.55
N VAL A 456 6.79 -8.94 -23.51
CA VAL A 456 5.79 -8.21 -22.75
C VAL A 456 5.09 -9.17 -21.81
N GLY A 457 5.11 -8.84 -20.52
CA GLY A 457 4.29 -9.50 -19.50
C GLY A 457 3.01 -8.72 -19.30
N GLU A 458 1.89 -9.43 -19.25
CA GLU A 458 0.59 -8.84 -18.93
C GLU A 458 -0.15 -9.64 -17.86
N TYR A 459 -1.10 -8.98 -17.20
CA TYR A 459 -1.99 -9.62 -16.24
C TYR A 459 -3.44 -9.17 -16.41
N GLY A 460 -4.35 -9.72 -15.60
CA GLY A 460 -5.73 -9.27 -15.50
C GLY A 460 -6.75 -10.14 -16.21
N GLY A 461 -6.39 -11.37 -16.54
CA GLY A 461 -7.26 -12.33 -17.22
C GLY A 461 -6.53 -13.20 -18.23
N ASN A 462 -5.50 -12.64 -18.90
CA ASN A 462 -4.65 -13.40 -19.82
C ASN A 462 -3.42 -14.00 -19.13
N ASP A 463 -2.88 -13.32 -18.11
CA ASP A 463 -1.67 -13.66 -17.34
C ASP A 463 -0.64 -14.46 -18.16
N ARG A 464 0.00 -13.78 -19.13
CA ARG A 464 0.85 -14.40 -20.15
C ARG A 464 2.05 -13.53 -20.52
N LEU A 465 2.97 -14.13 -21.26
CA LEU A 465 4.05 -13.47 -21.99
C LEU A 465 3.70 -13.39 -23.47
N GLN A 466 4.09 -12.30 -24.12
CA GLN A 466 4.05 -12.18 -25.58
C GLN A 466 5.41 -11.69 -26.10
N LYS A 467 5.87 -12.28 -27.20
CA LYS A 467 7.07 -11.84 -27.95
C LYS A 467 6.67 -11.13 -29.24
N PHE A 468 7.33 -10.02 -29.52
CA PHE A 468 7.17 -9.24 -30.74
C PHE A 468 8.52 -9.02 -31.41
N SER A 469 8.53 -8.89 -32.73
CA SER A 469 9.70 -8.40 -33.45
C SER A 469 10.02 -6.96 -33.08
N ALA A 470 11.23 -6.49 -33.42
CA ALA A 470 11.59 -5.07 -33.27
C ALA A 470 10.58 -4.13 -33.97
N ASP A 471 10.01 -4.57 -35.10
CA ASP A 471 9.00 -3.84 -35.86
C ASP A 471 7.59 -3.96 -35.25
N GLY A 472 7.41 -4.72 -34.17
CA GLY A 472 6.14 -4.90 -33.45
C GLY A 472 5.23 -5.98 -34.03
N GLU A 473 5.74 -6.88 -34.87
CA GLU A 473 4.98 -8.03 -35.34
C GLU A 473 4.91 -9.09 -34.23
N PHE A 474 3.72 -9.62 -33.95
CA PHE A 474 3.55 -10.71 -32.99
C PHE A 474 4.29 -11.97 -33.46
N LEU A 475 5.08 -12.59 -32.58
CA LEU A 475 5.84 -13.81 -32.86
C LEU A 475 5.24 -15.03 -32.14
N TRP A 476 5.07 -14.95 -30.82
CA TRP A 476 4.48 -16.02 -30.02
C TRP A 476 3.95 -15.50 -28.68
N GLU A 477 3.16 -16.33 -28.00
CA GLU A 477 2.73 -16.14 -26.62
C GLU A 477 2.93 -17.40 -25.77
N ALA A 478 3.11 -17.23 -24.47
CA ALA A 478 3.29 -18.33 -23.54
C ALA A 478 2.65 -18.02 -22.18
N GLY A 479 2.06 -19.05 -21.59
CA GLY A 479 1.42 -19.01 -20.27
C GLY A 479 -0.06 -18.65 -20.29
N GLN A 480 -0.67 -18.86 -19.14
CA GLN A 480 -2.10 -18.67 -18.87
C GLN A 480 -2.29 -18.43 -17.35
N PRO A 481 -3.44 -17.90 -16.90
CA PRO A 481 -3.67 -17.71 -15.48
C PRO A 481 -3.68 -19.04 -14.71
N GLY A 482 -2.88 -19.14 -13.66
CA GLY A 482 -2.81 -20.36 -12.85
C GLY A 482 -1.56 -20.45 -11.96
N THR A 483 -1.41 -21.60 -11.29
CA THR A 483 -0.34 -21.84 -10.30
C THR A 483 0.61 -22.97 -10.74
N GLY A 484 0.28 -23.68 -11.81
CA GLY A 484 1.08 -24.76 -12.39
C GLY A 484 2.33 -24.28 -13.13
N GLU A 485 3.11 -25.22 -13.65
CA GLU A 485 4.28 -24.94 -14.48
C GLU A 485 3.89 -24.21 -15.77
N GLY A 486 4.56 -23.11 -16.09
CA GLY A 486 4.23 -22.29 -17.25
C GLY A 486 2.99 -21.40 -17.08
N GLU A 487 2.25 -21.53 -15.98
CA GLU A 487 1.10 -20.68 -15.64
C GLU A 487 1.53 -19.51 -14.76
N PHE A 488 0.82 -18.38 -14.82
CA PHE A 488 1.18 -17.17 -14.08
C PHE A 488 0.05 -16.65 -13.20
N GLN A 489 0.44 -15.96 -12.13
CA GLN A 489 -0.38 -14.99 -11.43
C GLN A 489 0.39 -13.68 -11.32
N ARG A 490 0.06 -12.74 -12.21
CA ARG A 490 0.74 -11.45 -12.37
C ARG A 490 2.24 -11.57 -12.72
N PRO A 491 2.59 -11.85 -13.99
CA PRO A 491 3.98 -11.81 -14.46
C PRO A 491 4.47 -10.35 -14.55
N SER A 492 5.02 -9.82 -13.45
CA SER A 492 5.23 -8.37 -13.27
C SER A 492 6.63 -7.86 -13.62
N GLY A 493 7.63 -8.74 -13.69
CA GLY A 493 9.02 -8.39 -14.03
C GLY A 493 9.61 -9.44 -14.95
N ILE A 494 10.34 -9.02 -15.98
CA ILE A 494 10.97 -9.92 -16.95
C ILE A 494 12.39 -9.44 -17.20
N ILE A 495 13.36 -10.36 -17.19
CA ILE A 495 14.69 -10.12 -17.76
C ILE A 495 14.97 -11.16 -18.83
N TRP A 496 15.66 -10.74 -19.87
CA TRP A 496 16.27 -11.62 -20.85
C TRP A 496 17.77 -11.76 -20.55
N ARG A 497 18.29 -12.98 -20.60
CA ARG A 497 19.72 -13.29 -20.41
C ARG A 497 20.05 -14.61 -21.09
N ASP A 498 21.07 -14.60 -21.96
CA ASP A 498 21.64 -15.80 -22.59
C ASP A 498 20.59 -16.71 -23.27
N GLY A 499 19.63 -16.13 -23.98
CA GLY A 499 18.56 -16.87 -24.67
C GLY A 499 17.48 -17.44 -23.74
N LYS A 500 17.39 -16.95 -22.50
CA LYS A 500 16.36 -17.31 -21.54
C LYS A 500 15.65 -16.08 -21.00
N LEU A 501 14.38 -16.26 -20.68
CA LEU A 501 13.58 -15.29 -19.95
C LEU A 501 13.45 -15.73 -18.50
N TYR A 502 13.69 -14.82 -17.57
CA TYR A 502 13.36 -15.02 -16.15
C TYR A 502 12.19 -14.10 -15.84
N VAL A 503 11.12 -14.68 -15.31
CA VAL A 503 9.84 -14.00 -15.14
C VAL A 503 9.45 -14.07 -13.67
N ALA A 504 9.29 -12.90 -13.06
CA ALA A 504 8.72 -12.76 -11.73
C ALA A 504 7.22 -13.06 -11.79
N ASP A 505 6.87 -14.28 -11.43
CA ASP A 505 5.51 -14.73 -11.24
C ASP A 505 5.06 -14.33 -9.83
N ALA A 506 4.65 -13.07 -9.75
CA ALA A 506 4.70 -12.30 -8.52
C ALA A 506 3.81 -12.88 -7.43
N PHE A 507 2.59 -13.24 -7.78
CA PHE A 507 1.67 -13.74 -6.76
C PHE A 507 2.08 -15.16 -6.39
N ASN A 508 2.48 -16.00 -7.35
CA ASN A 508 2.98 -17.35 -7.05
C ASN A 508 4.33 -17.36 -6.31
N SER A 509 4.91 -16.20 -5.99
CA SER A 509 6.11 -16.08 -5.16
C SER A 509 7.32 -16.86 -5.69
N ARG A 510 7.46 -16.88 -7.02
CA ARG A 510 8.51 -17.64 -7.72
C ARG A 510 9.05 -16.87 -8.93
N ILE A 511 10.19 -17.30 -9.44
CA ILE A 511 10.74 -16.83 -10.71
C ILE A 511 10.74 -18.02 -11.67
N GLN A 512 9.98 -17.93 -12.76
CA GLN A 512 9.93 -18.98 -13.78
C GLN A 512 10.91 -18.66 -14.91
N VAL A 513 11.49 -19.70 -15.52
CA VAL A 513 12.49 -19.60 -16.57
C VAL A 513 11.90 -20.18 -17.87
N PHE A 514 11.97 -19.42 -18.94
CA PHE A 514 11.50 -19.80 -20.28
C PHE A 514 12.61 -19.72 -21.31
N SER A 515 12.50 -20.48 -22.39
CA SER A 515 13.33 -20.32 -23.57
C SER A 515 12.97 -19.06 -24.34
N ASP A 516 13.85 -18.62 -25.23
CA ASP A 516 13.61 -17.53 -26.18
C ASP A 516 12.41 -17.78 -27.13
N ASP A 517 11.99 -19.05 -27.24
CA ASP A 517 10.87 -19.53 -28.05
C ASP A 517 9.57 -19.73 -27.22
N GLY A 518 9.61 -19.47 -25.91
CA GLY A 518 8.44 -19.50 -25.04
C GLY A 518 8.18 -20.85 -24.34
N ASP A 519 9.10 -21.80 -24.42
CA ASP A 519 8.98 -23.07 -23.70
C ASP A 519 9.34 -22.89 -22.22
N TYR A 520 8.52 -23.44 -21.32
CA TYR A 520 8.86 -23.50 -19.90
C TYR A 520 10.08 -24.41 -19.68
N LEU A 521 11.12 -23.86 -19.06
CA LEU A 521 12.38 -24.57 -18.77
C LEU A 521 12.51 -24.99 -17.31
N GLY A 522 11.79 -24.33 -16.40
CA GLY A 522 11.85 -24.61 -14.97
C GLY A 522 11.52 -23.39 -14.12
N THR A 523 11.62 -23.55 -12.81
CA THR A 523 11.56 -22.46 -11.84
C THR A 523 12.96 -22.28 -11.26
N LEU A 524 13.35 -21.04 -10.98
CA LEU A 524 14.60 -20.75 -10.30
C LEU A 524 14.50 -21.30 -8.87
N ASP A 525 15.23 -22.38 -8.59
CA ASP A 525 15.24 -23.05 -7.30
C ASP A 525 15.88 -22.16 -6.23
N SER A 526 15.51 -22.37 -4.97
CA SER A 526 16.13 -21.67 -3.84
C SER A 526 16.91 -22.69 -3.00
N PRO A 527 18.16 -23.02 -3.38
CA PRO A 527 18.92 -24.10 -2.75
C PRO A 527 19.23 -23.85 -1.27
N ASP A 528 19.20 -22.59 -0.84
CA ASP A 528 19.40 -22.12 0.53
C ASP A 528 18.09 -21.92 1.30
N GLY A 529 16.93 -22.24 0.71
CA GLY A 529 15.62 -22.16 1.35
C GLY A 529 15.06 -20.73 1.48
N HIS A 530 15.64 -19.77 0.75
CA HIS A 530 15.08 -18.41 0.63
C HIS A 530 13.73 -18.45 -0.07
N GLU A 531 12.64 -18.23 0.67
CA GLU A 531 11.32 -18.02 0.08
C GLU A 531 11.18 -16.57 -0.41
N LEU A 532 11.07 -16.38 -1.72
CA LEU A 532 10.74 -15.09 -2.30
C LEU A 532 9.34 -14.66 -1.84
N ARG A 533 9.20 -13.39 -1.45
CA ARG A 533 7.92 -12.80 -1.04
C ARG A 533 7.49 -11.79 -2.07
N TYR A 534 6.66 -12.25 -3.01
CA TYR A 534 6.05 -11.40 -4.01
C TYR A 534 7.10 -10.70 -4.90
N PRO A 535 7.93 -11.48 -5.64
CA PRO A 535 8.95 -10.92 -6.53
C PRO A 535 8.24 -10.07 -7.59
N TYR A 536 8.62 -8.81 -7.73
CA TYR A 536 7.86 -7.86 -8.53
C TYR A 536 8.66 -7.38 -9.75
N GLU A 537 9.86 -6.86 -9.53
CA GLU A 537 10.76 -6.41 -10.60
C GLU A 537 12.05 -7.21 -10.58
N LEU A 538 12.57 -7.51 -11.78
CA LEU A 538 13.83 -8.21 -12.00
C LEU A 538 14.79 -7.32 -12.79
N ARG A 539 16.07 -7.33 -12.40
CA ARG A 539 17.14 -6.70 -13.18
C ARG A 539 18.37 -7.57 -13.27
N ASN A 540 18.96 -7.57 -14.46
CA ASN A 540 20.29 -8.09 -14.67
C ASN A 540 21.28 -7.25 -13.83
N GLY A 541 22.00 -7.90 -12.94
CA GLY A 541 23.10 -7.31 -12.19
C GLY A 541 24.48 -7.76 -12.70
N PRO A 542 25.55 -7.15 -12.18
CA PRO A 542 26.93 -7.61 -12.43
C PRO A 542 27.15 -9.04 -11.89
N ASP A 543 28.24 -9.68 -12.32
CA ASP A 543 28.68 -10.99 -11.82
C ASP A 543 27.62 -12.11 -11.90
N ASN A 544 26.82 -12.11 -12.98
CA ASN A 544 25.74 -13.07 -13.23
C ASN A 544 24.61 -13.04 -12.18
N LEU A 545 24.48 -11.96 -11.42
CA LEU A 545 23.40 -11.81 -10.44
C LEU A 545 22.09 -11.38 -11.11
N ILE A 546 20.98 -11.80 -10.50
CA ILE A 546 19.63 -11.33 -10.76
C ILE A 546 19.20 -10.57 -9.50
N TYR A 547 18.88 -9.29 -9.68
CA TYR A 547 18.37 -8.47 -8.60
C TYR A 547 16.85 -8.49 -8.64
N VAL A 548 16.24 -8.68 -7.48
CA VAL A 548 14.81 -8.91 -7.32
C VAL A 548 14.27 -7.93 -6.31
N ILE A 549 13.21 -7.20 -6.67
CA ILE A 549 12.36 -6.55 -5.66
C ILE A 549 11.40 -7.59 -5.10
N GLU A 550 11.45 -7.82 -3.79
CA GLU A 550 10.42 -8.56 -3.06
C GLU A 550 9.44 -7.56 -2.45
N TYR A 551 8.36 -7.30 -3.18
CA TYR A 551 7.38 -6.26 -2.86
C TYR A 551 6.80 -6.44 -1.45
N ALA A 552 6.43 -7.67 -1.09
CA ALA A 552 5.79 -7.96 0.20
C ALA A 552 6.77 -7.97 1.38
N ALA A 553 8.04 -8.35 1.15
CA ALA A 553 9.07 -8.29 2.17
C ALA A 553 9.69 -6.89 2.33
N GLY A 554 9.42 -5.98 1.38
CA GLY A 554 9.99 -4.63 1.38
C GLY A 554 11.51 -4.69 1.32
N ARG A 555 12.07 -5.52 0.43
CA ARG A 555 13.53 -5.71 0.30
C ARG A 555 13.95 -5.92 -1.15
N VAL A 556 15.25 -5.74 -1.40
CA VAL A 556 15.93 -6.15 -2.62
C VAL A 556 16.75 -7.40 -2.32
N SER A 557 16.65 -8.41 -3.16
CA SER A 557 17.41 -9.66 -3.06
C SER A 557 18.28 -9.86 -4.28
N LEU A 558 19.53 -10.26 -4.05
CA LEU A 558 20.51 -10.55 -5.09
C LEU A 558 20.64 -12.07 -5.16
N LEU A 559 20.18 -12.65 -6.25
CA LEU A 559 20.22 -14.07 -6.51
C LEU A 559 21.31 -14.35 -7.54
N ASP A 560 21.98 -15.50 -7.45
CA ASP A 560 22.73 -16.03 -8.59
C ASP A 560 21.80 -16.71 -9.61
N ILE A 561 22.37 -17.19 -10.71
CA ILE A 561 21.62 -17.81 -11.82
C ILE A 561 21.06 -19.20 -11.48
N ASP A 562 21.56 -19.82 -10.42
CA ASP A 562 21.08 -21.08 -9.86
C ASP A 562 20.05 -20.83 -8.73
N GLY A 563 19.79 -19.54 -8.43
CA GLY A 563 18.80 -19.06 -7.47
C GLY A 563 19.26 -18.97 -6.02
N GLY A 564 20.56 -19.19 -5.76
CA GLY A 564 21.13 -19.00 -4.43
C GLY A 564 21.14 -17.52 -4.03
N THR A 565 20.65 -17.22 -2.82
CA THR A 565 20.66 -15.84 -2.31
C THR A 565 22.05 -15.42 -1.89
N GLN A 566 22.59 -14.43 -2.60
CA GLN A 566 23.91 -13.86 -2.36
C GLN A 566 23.87 -12.74 -1.34
N ALA A 567 22.83 -11.91 -1.39
CA ALA A 567 22.61 -10.85 -0.40
C ALA A 567 21.16 -10.36 -0.40
N VAL A 568 20.73 -9.80 0.72
CA VAL A 568 19.45 -9.09 0.84
C VAL A 568 19.63 -7.70 1.45
N TYR A 569 18.80 -6.75 1.06
CA TYR A 569 18.77 -5.41 1.65
C TYR A 569 17.36 -4.91 1.86
N GLY A 570 17.07 -4.47 3.07
CA GLY A 570 15.84 -3.76 3.38
C GLY A 570 14.81 -4.59 4.14
N SER A 571 13.77 -3.89 4.59
CA SER A 571 12.59 -4.47 5.23
C SER A 571 11.40 -3.54 5.01
N SER A 572 10.17 -4.04 5.20
CA SER A 572 8.98 -3.20 5.09
C SER A 572 9.00 -2.01 6.07
N GLY A 573 8.82 -0.78 5.56
CA GLY A 573 8.77 0.43 6.39
C GLY A 573 9.10 1.73 5.65
N TYR A 574 9.49 2.75 6.41
CA TYR A 574 9.58 4.15 5.94
C TYR A 574 10.99 4.76 6.10
N LYS A 575 11.83 4.11 6.91
CA LYS A 575 13.14 4.62 7.32
C LYS A 575 14.21 4.31 6.27
N SER A 576 15.43 4.75 6.53
CA SER A 576 16.62 4.25 5.82
C SER A 576 16.75 2.74 6.05
N GLY A 577 17.13 2.01 5.01
CA GLY A 577 17.11 0.54 4.99
C GLY A 577 15.70 -0.06 5.04
N GLN A 578 14.65 0.70 4.70
CA GLN A 578 13.28 0.20 4.63
C GLN A 578 12.55 0.66 3.36
N PHE A 579 11.62 -0.17 2.86
CA PHE A 579 10.78 0.13 1.71
C PHE A 579 9.30 -0.08 2.04
N LYS A 580 8.40 0.82 1.63
CA LYS A 580 6.96 0.68 1.94
C LYS A 580 6.22 -0.07 0.85
N THR A 581 6.51 0.24 -0.41
CA THR A 581 6.05 -0.52 -1.57
C THR A 581 7.11 -0.35 -2.68
N PRO A 582 8.23 -1.08 -2.60
CA PRO A 582 9.24 -1.03 -3.65
C PRO A 582 8.65 -1.65 -4.92
N TRP A 583 8.64 -0.90 -6.02
CA TRP A 583 7.93 -1.30 -7.24
C TRP A 583 8.89 -1.47 -8.41
N GLY A 584 9.71 -0.45 -8.68
CA GLY A 584 10.68 -0.44 -9.77
C GLY A 584 12.11 -0.58 -9.28
N LEU A 585 12.94 -1.26 -10.08
CA LEU A 585 14.33 -1.54 -9.81
C LEU A 585 15.17 -1.20 -11.04
N ALA A 586 16.33 -0.58 -10.84
CA ALA A 586 17.33 -0.40 -11.87
C ALA A 586 18.74 -0.55 -11.27
N VAL A 587 19.69 -1.00 -12.07
CA VAL A 587 21.10 -1.11 -11.68
C VAL A 587 21.92 -0.44 -12.77
N ASP A 588 22.75 0.53 -12.39
CA ASP A 588 23.58 1.26 -13.35
C ASP A 588 24.91 0.56 -13.64
N SER A 589 25.69 1.08 -14.60
CA SER A 589 26.96 0.47 -15.03
C SER A 589 28.01 0.40 -13.92
N ARG A 590 27.84 1.18 -12.84
CA ARG A 590 28.72 1.20 -11.66
C ARG A 590 28.26 0.22 -10.58
N GLY A 591 27.13 -0.46 -10.79
CA GLY A 591 26.53 -1.39 -9.83
C GLY A 591 25.71 -0.70 -8.74
N VAL A 592 25.38 0.60 -8.89
CA VAL A 592 24.49 1.31 -7.96
C VAL A 592 23.07 0.85 -8.20
N ILE A 593 22.36 0.55 -7.11
CA ILE A 593 20.99 0.05 -7.14
C ILE A 593 20.04 1.22 -6.94
N TRP A 594 19.03 1.30 -7.78
CA TRP A 594 18.00 2.32 -7.73
C TRP A 594 16.64 1.67 -7.52
N VAL A 595 15.95 2.05 -6.46
CA VAL A 595 14.65 1.48 -6.09
C VAL A 595 13.59 2.59 -6.12
N ALA A 596 12.55 2.40 -6.91
CA ALA A 596 11.33 3.21 -6.85
C ALA A 596 10.48 2.72 -5.66
N ASP A 597 10.64 3.38 -4.52
CA ASP A 597 9.88 3.11 -3.28
C ASP A 597 8.58 3.92 -3.30
N THR A 598 7.63 3.43 -4.10
CA THR A 598 6.37 4.13 -4.44
C THR A 598 5.62 4.60 -3.21
N GLY A 599 5.53 3.75 -2.18
CA GLY A 599 4.71 4.01 -0.99
C GLY A 599 5.31 5.10 -0.10
N ASN A 600 6.62 5.32 -0.20
CA ASN A 600 7.33 6.41 0.45
C ASN A 600 7.56 7.61 -0.48
N HIS A 601 7.00 7.59 -1.70
CA HIS A 601 7.10 8.68 -2.68
C HIS A 601 8.55 9.11 -2.98
N ARG A 602 9.48 8.14 -3.01
CA ARG A 602 10.91 8.40 -3.18
C ARG A 602 11.59 7.36 -4.06
N ILE A 603 12.67 7.77 -4.70
CA ILE A 603 13.68 6.86 -5.24
C ILE A 603 14.76 6.68 -4.17
N VAL A 604 15.22 5.45 -3.98
CA VAL A 604 16.34 5.12 -3.10
C VAL A 604 17.54 4.72 -3.95
N GLU A 605 18.65 5.43 -3.80
CA GLU A 605 19.98 5.12 -4.34
C GLU A 605 20.74 4.30 -3.29
N LEU A 606 21.21 3.11 -3.65
CA LEU A 606 22.06 2.26 -2.82
C LEU A 606 23.41 2.05 -3.50
N VAL A 607 24.45 2.63 -2.92
CA VAL A 607 25.84 2.41 -3.32
C VAL A 607 26.38 1.27 -2.48
N ARG A 608 26.93 0.26 -3.15
CA ARG A 608 27.56 -0.90 -2.51
C ARG A 608 28.92 -0.55 -1.89
#